data_AF-A0A519XST2-F1
#
_entry.id   AF-A0A519XST2-F1
#
_cell.length_a   1.000
_cell.length_b   1.000
_cell.length_c   1.000
_cell.angle_alpha   90.00
_cell.angle_beta   90.00
_cell.angle_gamma   90.00
#
_symmetry.space_group_name_H-M   'P 1'
#
loop_
_entity.id
_entity.type
_entity.pdbx_description
1 polymer ?
#
loop_
_entity_poly.entity_id
_entity_poly.type
_entity_poly.pdbx_seq_one_letter_code
_entity_poly.pdbx_strand_id
1 'polypeptide(L)'
;SKIIYTKTDEAPMLATYSLLPIVQAFTASAGIDVETRDISLAGRILANFPEYLKDDQKIGDALTELGQLATTPEANIIKLPNVSASIPQLVGAITELQAQGYALPNYPDNAQSDEEKAIKAKYGKVLGSAVNPVLREGNSDRRAPKAVKNYAKVNPHSMGAWSGDSKTRVASMSEGDFYGSEKSLTIENATQFKIEFVAADGAVTELKGLANLKAGEVIDCSALSLSALKAFVAKEIVATREAGTLLSAHLKATMMKVSDPLIFGAIVEVYFADVFAKYADLFRELNVDTSNGLGDVYAKIAGNAKQAEVEADLAAAIANGPALAMVNSDKGITNLHVPSDVIVDASMPAMIRTSGQMWNKEGKSQDTTALIPDRCYAGVYTATIDDCKANGAFDVTTMGSVPNVGLMAQKAEEYGSHDKTFQAKASGT
;
A
#
# COMPACT_ATOMS: atom_id res chain seq x y z
N SER A 1 -23.87 -28.76 0.92
CA SER A 1 -23.40 -27.36 0.99
C SER A 1 -21.89 -27.37 0.80
N LYS A 2 -21.29 -26.34 0.19
CA LYS A 2 -19.85 -26.34 -0.11
C LYS A 2 -19.19 -25.09 0.45
N ILE A 3 -18.06 -25.26 1.13
CA ILE A 3 -17.17 -24.19 1.58
C ILE A 3 -15.95 -24.19 0.67
N ILE A 4 -15.58 -23.01 0.17
CA ILE A 4 -14.31 -22.81 -0.50
C ILE A 4 -13.29 -22.24 0.49
N TYR A 5 -12.21 -22.98 0.70
CA TYR A 5 -11.10 -22.59 1.58
C TYR A 5 -9.92 -22.12 0.72
N THR A 6 -9.54 -20.86 0.84
CA THR A 6 -8.46 -20.34 -0.01
C THR A 6 -7.10 -20.88 0.42
N LYS A 7 -6.35 -21.46 -0.50
CA LYS A 7 -4.92 -21.74 -0.33
C LYS A 7 -4.14 -20.50 -0.75
N THR A 8 -3.34 -19.96 0.17
CA THR A 8 -2.65 -18.68 0.02
C THR A 8 -1.14 -18.86 0.14
N ASP A 9 -0.45 -17.96 0.84
CA ASP A 9 1.00 -17.81 0.85
C ASP A 9 1.53 -17.93 2.29
N GLU A 10 2.84 -18.15 2.43
CA GLU A 10 3.61 -17.96 3.67
C GLU A 10 2.99 -18.68 4.91
N ALA A 11 2.87 -17.98 6.04
CA ALA A 11 2.40 -18.56 7.30
C ALA A 11 0.94 -19.07 7.24
N PRO A 12 -0.04 -18.33 6.66
CA PRO A 12 -1.40 -18.85 6.47
C PRO A 12 -1.44 -20.13 5.63
N MET A 13 -0.58 -20.25 4.61
CA MET A 13 -0.48 -21.49 3.83
C MET A 13 -0.02 -22.65 4.72
N LEU A 14 1.05 -22.48 5.50
CA LEU A 14 1.54 -23.52 6.42
C LEU A 14 0.48 -23.92 7.45
N ALA A 15 -0.24 -22.96 8.02
CA ALA A 15 -1.33 -23.23 8.95
C ALA A 15 -2.47 -24.02 8.29
N THR A 16 -2.76 -23.74 7.01
CA THR A 16 -3.78 -24.45 6.23
C THR A 16 -3.45 -25.93 6.08
N TYR A 17 -2.19 -26.29 5.84
CA TYR A 17 -1.77 -27.70 5.77
C TYR A 17 -2.07 -28.49 7.05
N SER A 18 -2.04 -27.83 8.21
CA SER A 18 -2.37 -28.45 9.50
C SER A 18 -3.88 -28.44 9.80
N LEU A 19 -4.53 -27.30 9.61
CA LEU A 19 -5.90 -27.08 10.07
C LEU A 19 -6.95 -27.61 9.09
N LEU A 20 -6.71 -27.55 7.78
CA LEU A 20 -7.71 -27.90 6.76
C LEU A 20 -8.20 -29.36 6.87
N PRO A 21 -7.34 -30.38 7.06
CA PRO A 21 -7.80 -31.76 7.25
C PRO A 21 -8.73 -31.93 8.44
N ILE A 22 -8.49 -31.17 9.53
CA ILE A 22 -9.34 -31.18 10.72
C ILE A 22 -10.70 -30.56 10.37
N VAL A 23 -10.73 -29.40 9.71
CA VAL A 23 -11.98 -28.74 9.29
C VAL A 23 -12.79 -29.66 8.37
N GLN A 24 -12.15 -30.31 7.39
CA GLN A 24 -12.78 -31.29 6.50
C GLN A 24 -13.40 -32.45 7.27
N ALA A 25 -12.67 -33.06 8.20
CA ALA A 25 -13.17 -34.19 9.00
C ALA A 25 -14.41 -33.82 9.84
N PHE A 26 -14.41 -32.65 10.47
CA PHE A 26 -15.54 -32.20 11.30
C PHE A 26 -16.77 -31.85 10.46
N THR A 27 -16.57 -31.19 9.32
CA THR A 27 -17.67 -30.71 8.44
C THR A 27 -18.31 -31.85 7.64
N ALA A 28 -17.59 -32.94 7.36
CA ALA A 28 -18.12 -34.11 6.67
C ALA A 28 -19.35 -34.73 7.36
N SER A 29 -19.38 -34.79 8.69
CA SER A 29 -20.53 -35.29 9.45
C SER A 29 -21.81 -34.46 9.28
N ALA A 30 -21.69 -33.22 8.81
CA ALA A 30 -22.80 -32.33 8.49
C ALA A 30 -23.14 -32.29 7.00
N GLY A 31 -22.51 -33.12 6.16
CA GLY A 31 -22.71 -33.10 4.70
C GLY A 31 -22.23 -31.81 4.05
N ILE A 32 -21.16 -31.20 4.60
CA ILE A 32 -20.54 -29.98 4.08
C ILE A 32 -19.18 -30.35 3.49
N ASP A 33 -19.03 -30.12 2.19
CA ASP A 33 -17.76 -30.32 1.49
C ASP A 33 -16.88 -29.08 1.65
N VAL A 34 -15.57 -29.27 1.83
CA VAL A 34 -14.59 -28.18 1.89
C VAL A 34 -13.56 -28.38 0.78
N GLU A 35 -13.62 -27.54 -0.23
CA GLU A 35 -12.71 -27.55 -1.38
C GLU A 35 -11.72 -26.40 -1.31
N THR A 36 -10.54 -26.59 -1.89
CA THR A 36 -9.54 -25.53 -2.00
C THR A 36 -9.62 -24.80 -3.33
N ARG A 37 -9.26 -23.52 -3.32
CA ARG A 37 -8.91 -22.74 -4.50
C ARG A 37 -7.58 -22.04 -4.25
N ASP A 38 -6.62 -22.22 -5.16
CA ASP A 38 -5.25 -21.70 -5.02
C ASP A 38 -5.17 -20.27 -5.56
N ILE A 39 -5.04 -19.32 -4.65
CA ILE A 39 -4.88 -17.90 -4.96
C ILE A 39 -3.51 -17.37 -4.48
N SER A 40 -2.56 -18.27 -4.26
CA SER A 40 -1.17 -17.91 -3.96
C SER A 40 -0.58 -17.03 -5.07
N LEU A 41 0.49 -16.30 -4.76
CA LEU A 41 1.25 -15.54 -5.75
C LEU A 41 1.71 -16.43 -6.90
N ALA A 42 2.30 -17.58 -6.58
CA ALA A 42 2.76 -18.55 -7.57
C ALA A 42 1.60 -19.06 -8.45
N GLY A 43 0.47 -19.46 -7.85
CA GLY A 43 -0.71 -19.91 -8.59
C GLY A 43 -1.26 -18.83 -9.53
N ARG A 44 -1.36 -17.59 -9.06
CA ARG A 44 -1.84 -16.48 -9.90
C ARG A 44 -0.88 -16.12 -11.04
N ILE A 45 0.43 -16.25 -10.84
CA ILE A 45 1.42 -16.12 -11.92
C ILE A 45 1.15 -17.19 -12.98
N LEU A 46 1.15 -18.47 -12.59
CA LEU A 46 0.98 -19.58 -13.53
C LEU A 46 -0.34 -19.49 -14.32
N ALA A 47 -1.44 -19.13 -13.66
CA ALA A 47 -2.75 -18.97 -14.30
C ALA A 47 -2.78 -17.87 -15.39
N ASN A 48 -1.89 -16.86 -15.32
CA ASN A 48 -1.85 -15.76 -16.29
C ASN A 48 -0.89 -15.99 -17.47
N PHE A 49 -0.04 -17.03 -17.41
CA PHE A 49 0.94 -17.38 -18.44
C PHE A 49 0.80 -18.81 -18.98
N PRO A 50 -0.41 -19.33 -19.25
CA PRO A 50 -0.59 -20.72 -19.67
C PRO A 50 0.14 -21.06 -20.98
N GLU A 51 0.42 -20.07 -21.84
CA GLU A 51 1.16 -20.26 -23.08
C GLU A 51 2.66 -20.56 -22.88
N TYR A 52 3.20 -20.27 -21.69
CA TYR A 52 4.59 -20.58 -21.30
C TYR A 52 4.70 -21.90 -20.53
N LEU A 53 3.58 -22.61 -20.35
CA LEU A 53 3.51 -23.83 -19.54
C LEU A 53 3.28 -25.06 -20.41
N LYS A 54 3.90 -26.17 -20.01
CA LYS A 54 3.55 -27.51 -20.51
C LYS A 54 2.14 -27.88 -20.05
N ASP A 55 1.49 -28.83 -20.73
CA ASP A 55 0.11 -29.20 -20.41
C ASP A 55 -0.07 -29.74 -18.98
N ASP A 56 0.94 -30.41 -18.43
CA ASP A 56 0.98 -30.92 -17.06
C ASP A 56 1.32 -29.84 -16.00
N GLN A 57 1.82 -28.68 -16.44
CA GLN A 57 2.13 -27.52 -15.60
C GLN A 57 0.98 -26.52 -15.52
N LYS A 58 0.02 -26.59 -16.44
CA LYS A 58 -1.12 -25.66 -16.50
C LYS A 58 -2.05 -25.87 -15.31
N ILE A 59 -2.46 -24.76 -14.71
CA ILE A 59 -3.47 -24.72 -13.66
C ILE A 59 -4.62 -23.79 -14.07
N GLY A 60 -5.79 -23.98 -13.47
CA GLY A 60 -6.94 -23.11 -13.69
C GLY A 60 -6.76 -21.72 -13.05
N ASP A 61 -7.50 -20.73 -13.56
CA ASP A 61 -7.58 -19.40 -12.96
C ASP A 61 -8.60 -19.37 -11.82
N ALA A 62 -8.16 -19.88 -10.67
CA ALA A 62 -8.97 -19.98 -9.47
C ALA A 62 -9.46 -18.61 -8.95
N LEU A 63 -8.75 -17.51 -9.22
CA LEU A 63 -9.19 -16.18 -8.79
C LEU A 63 -10.38 -15.70 -9.61
N THR A 64 -10.34 -15.91 -10.93
CA THR A 64 -11.48 -15.61 -11.81
C THR A 64 -12.69 -16.48 -11.47
N GLU A 65 -12.49 -17.79 -11.21
CA GLU A 65 -13.57 -18.69 -10.75
C GLU A 65 -14.21 -18.19 -9.45
N LEU A 66 -13.40 -17.79 -8.47
CA LEU A 66 -13.90 -17.28 -7.19
C LEU A 66 -14.63 -15.95 -7.33
N GLY A 67 -14.21 -15.08 -8.25
CA GLY A 67 -14.92 -13.84 -8.56
C GLY A 67 -16.31 -14.08 -9.11
N GLN A 68 -16.45 -15.05 -10.02
CA GLN A 68 -17.75 -15.47 -10.53
C GLN A 68 -18.60 -16.06 -9.40
N LEU A 69 -18.03 -16.96 -8.59
CA LEU A 69 -18.73 -17.56 -7.45
C LEU A 69 -19.24 -16.50 -6.47
N ALA A 70 -18.44 -15.47 -6.16
CA ALA A 70 -18.82 -14.39 -5.24
C ALA A 70 -20.07 -13.61 -5.66
N THR A 71 -20.49 -13.70 -6.93
CA THR A 71 -21.74 -13.09 -7.44
C THR A 71 -22.96 -14.02 -7.39
N THR A 72 -22.80 -15.22 -6.83
CA THR A 72 -23.86 -16.24 -6.74
C THR A 72 -24.32 -16.43 -5.28
N PRO A 73 -25.60 -16.77 -5.04
CA PRO A 73 -26.11 -17.04 -3.68
C PRO A 73 -25.41 -18.22 -2.97
N GLU A 74 -24.82 -19.14 -3.73
CA GLU A 74 -24.15 -20.34 -3.21
C GLU A 74 -22.75 -20.04 -2.64
N ALA A 75 -22.24 -18.81 -2.80
CA ALA A 75 -20.91 -18.42 -2.36
C ALA A 75 -20.73 -18.58 -0.84
N ASN A 76 -19.82 -19.47 -0.45
CA ASN A 76 -19.35 -19.59 0.92
C ASN A 76 -17.83 -19.74 0.91
N ILE A 77 -17.12 -18.62 1.09
CA ILE A 77 -15.68 -18.52 0.89
C ILE A 77 -15.00 -18.15 2.21
N ILE A 78 -14.12 -19.01 2.70
CA ILE A 78 -13.19 -18.70 3.79
C ILE A 78 -11.90 -18.19 3.17
N LYS A 79 -11.71 -16.86 3.24
CA LYS A 79 -10.55 -16.16 2.70
C LYS A 79 -9.49 -15.93 3.78
N LEU A 80 -8.31 -16.54 3.60
CA LEU A 80 -7.14 -16.36 4.45
C LEU A 80 -6.28 -15.20 3.95
N PRO A 81 -5.39 -14.60 4.77
CA PRO A 81 -4.43 -13.61 4.28
C PRO A 81 -3.55 -14.15 3.14
N ASN A 82 -3.24 -13.30 2.16
CA ASN A 82 -2.44 -13.62 0.98
C ASN A 82 -1.49 -12.45 0.66
N VAL A 83 -0.45 -12.72 -0.13
CA VAL A 83 0.52 -11.71 -0.56
C VAL A 83 -0.12 -10.76 -1.56
N SER A 84 -0.05 -9.45 -1.26
CA SER A 84 -0.24 -8.37 -2.24
C SER A 84 1.13 -7.97 -2.77
N ALA A 85 1.56 -8.60 -3.87
CA ALA A 85 2.97 -8.66 -4.23
C ALA A 85 3.57 -7.29 -4.58
N SER A 86 4.69 -6.96 -3.96
CA SER A 86 5.62 -5.95 -4.46
C SER A 86 6.39 -6.47 -5.69
N ILE A 87 7.07 -5.59 -6.42
CA ILE A 87 7.91 -5.99 -7.55
C ILE A 87 9.01 -6.98 -7.10
N PRO A 88 9.77 -6.76 -6.01
CA PRO A 88 10.76 -7.73 -5.54
C PRO A 88 10.17 -9.10 -5.21
N GLN A 89 8.99 -9.15 -4.58
CA GLN A 89 8.31 -10.42 -4.29
C GLN A 89 7.87 -11.14 -5.56
N LEU A 90 7.35 -10.40 -6.56
CA LEU A 90 7.01 -10.95 -7.86
C LEU A 90 8.24 -11.55 -8.54
N VAL A 91 9.33 -10.80 -8.64
CA VAL A 91 10.58 -11.26 -9.28
C VAL A 91 11.12 -12.49 -8.56
N GLY A 92 11.14 -12.49 -7.22
CA GLY A 92 11.54 -13.65 -6.43
C GLY A 92 10.70 -14.90 -6.73
N ALA A 93 9.37 -14.76 -6.80
CA ALA A 93 8.47 -15.86 -7.15
C ALA A 93 8.67 -16.36 -8.59
N ILE A 94 8.91 -15.46 -9.55
CA ILE A 94 9.24 -15.83 -10.94
C ILE A 94 10.53 -16.65 -10.97
N THR A 95 11.58 -16.18 -10.30
CA THR A 95 12.88 -16.89 -10.23
C THR A 95 12.74 -18.27 -9.59
N GLU A 96 11.97 -18.39 -8.51
CA GLU A 96 11.71 -19.67 -7.86
C GLU A 96 10.96 -20.64 -8.79
N LEU A 97 9.93 -20.17 -9.50
CA LEU A 97 9.19 -20.98 -10.49
C LEU A 97 10.08 -21.37 -11.68
N GLN A 98 10.91 -20.46 -12.18
CA GLN A 98 11.87 -20.78 -13.25
C GLN A 98 12.85 -21.88 -12.82
N ALA A 99 13.36 -21.82 -11.59
CA ALA A 99 14.22 -22.86 -11.02
C ALA A 99 13.51 -24.23 -10.90
N GLN A 100 12.18 -24.24 -10.81
CA GLN A 100 11.33 -25.45 -10.81
C GLN A 100 10.95 -25.91 -12.23
N GLY A 101 11.41 -25.23 -13.29
CA GLY A 101 11.22 -25.64 -14.68
C GLY A 101 9.97 -25.06 -15.37
N TYR A 102 9.36 -24.02 -14.81
CA TYR A 102 8.33 -23.23 -15.50
C TYR A 102 9.01 -22.19 -16.40
N ALA A 103 8.75 -22.22 -17.72
CA ALA A 103 9.42 -21.37 -18.70
C ALA A 103 8.86 -19.93 -18.74
N LEU A 104 8.58 -19.34 -17.58
CA LEU A 104 7.97 -18.02 -17.44
C LEU A 104 8.92 -16.91 -17.92
N PRO A 105 8.42 -15.87 -18.60
CA PRO A 105 9.23 -14.71 -18.94
C PRO A 105 9.59 -13.90 -17.69
N ASN A 106 10.76 -13.25 -17.71
CA ASN A 106 11.16 -12.31 -16.65
C ASN A 106 10.21 -11.11 -16.62
N TYR A 107 10.10 -10.45 -15.46
CA TYR A 107 9.38 -9.18 -15.35
C TYR A 107 10.19 -8.05 -16.02
N PRO A 108 9.66 -7.35 -17.04
CA PRO A 108 10.38 -6.29 -17.72
C PRO A 108 10.16 -4.94 -16.99
N ASP A 109 11.11 -4.56 -16.15
CA ASP A 109 11.06 -3.28 -15.40
C ASP A 109 10.84 -2.09 -16.35
N ASN A 110 11.59 -2.03 -17.44
CA ASN A 110 11.49 -1.01 -18.47
C ASN A 110 11.09 -1.63 -19.83
N ALA A 111 9.80 -1.90 -20.00
CA ALA A 111 9.25 -2.47 -21.24
C ALA A 111 9.36 -1.49 -22.42
N GLN A 112 10.12 -1.87 -23.44
CA GLN A 112 10.35 -1.09 -24.66
C GLN A 112 9.62 -1.71 -25.86
N SER A 113 9.52 -3.04 -25.93
CA SER A 113 8.82 -3.76 -27.00
C SER A 113 7.35 -4.02 -26.68
N ASP A 114 6.53 -4.30 -27.70
CA ASP A 114 5.12 -4.64 -27.50
C ASP A 114 4.94 -5.98 -26.78
N GLU A 115 5.87 -6.91 -26.96
CA GLU A 115 5.94 -8.17 -26.21
C GLU A 115 6.21 -7.92 -24.72
N GLU A 116 7.20 -7.09 -24.40
CA GLU A 116 7.51 -6.72 -23.01
C GLU A 116 6.34 -5.98 -22.36
N LYS A 117 5.66 -5.09 -23.10
CA LYS A 117 4.46 -4.40 -22.60
C LYS A 117 3.33 -5.40 -22.31
N ALA A 118 3.13 -6.40 -23.17
CA ALA A 118 2.13 -7.45 -22.95
C ALA A 118 2.47 -8.31 -21.73
N ILE A 119 3.73 -8.71 -21.56
CA ILE A 119 4.21 -9.45 -20.37
C ILE A 119 4.03 -8.61 -19.10
N LYS A 120 4.43 -7.33 -19.13
CA LYS A 120 4.26 -6.40 -18.01
C LYS A 120 2.79 -6.24 -17.65
N ALA A 121 1.90 -6.12 -18.63
CA ALA A 121 0.46 -6.02 -18.41
C ALA A 121 -0.13 -7.27 -17.75
N LYS A 122 0.33 -8.47 -18.13
CA LYS A 122 -0.08 -9.73 -17.48
C LYS A 122 0.39 -9.78 -16.04
N TYR A 123 1.65 -9.48 -15.75
CA TYR A 123 2.15 -9.38 -14.37
C TYR A 123 1.44 -8.29 -13.57
N GLY A 124 1.02 -7.19 -14.22
CA GLY A 124 0.22 -6.14 -13.62
C GLY A 124 -1.12 -6.60 -13.05
N LYS A 125 -1.69 -7.72 -13.54
CA LYS A 125 -2.89 -8.35 -12.96
C LYS A 125 -2.61 -9.12 -11.66
N VAL A 126 -1.35 -9.46 -11.41
CA VAL A 126 -0.90 -10.26 -10.26
C VAL A 126 -0.31 -9.37 -9.16
N LEU A 127 0.28 -8.23 -9.54
CA LEU A 127 0.88 -7.25 -8.65
C LEU A 127 -0.12 -6.56 -7.72
N GLY A 128 0.36 -6.19 -6.53
CA GLY A 128 -0.41 -5.47 -5.51
C GLY A 128 -1.62 -6.25 -5.02
N SER A 129 -2.66 -5.52 -4.59
CA SER A 129 -3.89 -6.11 -4.05
C SER A 129 -4.80 -6.66 -5.17
N ALA A 130 -4.38 -7.71 -5.86
CA ALA A 130 -5.14 -8.32 -6.97
C ALA A 130 -6.36 -9.14 -6.52
N VAL A 131 -6.32 -9.76 -5.33
CA VAL A 131 -7.35 -10.70 -4.88
C VAL A 131 -8.57 -10.01 -4.28
N ASN A 132 -8.36 -9.06 -3.36
CA ASN A 132 -9.46 -8.41 -2.63
C ASN A 132 -10.50 -7.76 -3.57
N PRO A 133 -10.11 -7.03 -4.64
CA PRO A 133 -11.07 -6.39 -5.53
C PRO A 133 -11.94 -7.35 -6.34
N VAL A 134 -11.61 -8.64 -6.37
CA VAL A 134 -12.37 -9.69 -7.06
C VAL A 134 -13.34 -10.40 -6.10
N LEU A 135 -12.96 -10.57 -4.83
CA LEU A 135 -13.77 -11.32 -3.86
C LEU A 135 -14.72 -10.45 -3.03
N ARG A 136 -14.54 -9.13 -3.04
CA ARG A 136 -15.31 -8.18 -2.22
C ARG A 136 -16.55 -7.67 -2.97
N GLU A 137 -17.46 -8.58 -3.29
CA GLU A 137 -18.77 -8.28 -3.90
C GLU A 137 -19.84 -7.88 -2.87
N GLY A 138 -19.41 -7.32 -1.74
CA GLY A 138 -20.25 -6.88 -0.65
C GLY A 138 -19.51 -5.92 0.28
N ASN A 139 -20.25 -5.31 1.20
CA ASN A 139 -19.69 -4.41 2.19
C ASN A 139 -19.03 -5.17 3.34
N SER A 140 -18.30 -4.45 4.19
CA SER A 140 -17.53 -5.02 5.30
C SER A 140 -18.31 -4.94 6.61
N ASP A 141 -18.53 -6.08 7.29
CA ASP A 141 -18.80 -6.13 8.74
C ASP A 141 -17.51 -6.58 9.44
N ARG A 142 -16.85 -5.65 10.16
CA ARG A 142 -15.63 -5.94 10.92
C ARG A 142 -15.80 -5.56 12.37
N ARG A 143 -15.56 -6.54 13.25
CA ARG A 143 -15.68 -6.38 14.70
C ARG A 143 -14.79 -7.37 15.44
N ALA A 144 -14.29 -6.95 16.61
CA ALA A 144 -13.65 -7.86 17.54
C ALA A 144 -14.69 -8.84 18.12
N PRO A 145 -14.49 -10.17 18.04
CA PRO A 145 -15.40 -11.13 18.67
C PRO A 145 -15.47 -10.93 20.18
N LYS A 146 -16.65 -11.12 20.78
CA LYS A 146 -16.85 -10.95 22.24
C LYS A 146 -15.88 -11.81 23.07
N ALA A 147 -15.62 -13.05 22.64
CA ALA A 147 -14.65 -13.93 23.28
C ALA A 147 -13.23 -13.33 23.31
N VAL A 148 -12.78 -12.76 22.19
CA VAL A 148 -11.48 -12.09 22.07
C VAL A 148 -11.44 -10.80 22.92
N LYS A 149 -12.51 -10.00 22.91
CA LYS A 149 -12.60 -8.80 23.76
C LYS A 149 -12.54 -9.15 25.25
N ASN A 150 -13.28 -10.17 25.68
CA ASN A 150 -13.25 -10.62 27.07
C ASN A 150 -11.87 -11.17 27.45
N TYR A 151 -11.22 -11.91 26.55
CA TYR A 151 -9.85 -12.37 26.77
C TYR A 151 -8.88 -11.20 26.96
N ALA A 152 -8.97 -10.16 26.13
CA ALA A 152 -8.14 -8.96 26.25
C ALA A 152 -8.37 -8.19 27.55
N LYS A 153 -9.59 -8.24 28.13
CA LYS A 153 -9.86 -7.62 29.43
C LYS A 153 -9.15 -8.33 30.58
N VAL A 154 -9.06 -9.66 30.51
CA VAL A 154 -8.41 -10.49 31.52
C VAL A 154 -6.89 -10.54 31.30
N ASN A 155 -6.46 -10.45 30.05
CA ASN A 155 -5.06 -10.52 29.62
C ASN A 155 -4.72 -9.26 28.80
N PRO A 156 -4.64 -8.07 29.44
CA PRO A 156 -4.41 -6.83 28.74
C PRO A 156 -3.02 -6.84 28.08
N HIS A 157 -2.98 -6.47 26.81
CA HIS A 157 -1.72 -6.25 26.11
C HIS A 157 -1.08 -4.94 26.55
N SER A 158 0.22 -4.79 26.31
CA SER A 158 0.94 -3.57 26.65
C SER A 158 0.39 -2.36 25.90
N MET A 159 0.23 -1.25 26.62
CA MET A 159 -0.07 0.08 26.09
C MET A 159 0.99 1.03 26.64
N GLY A 160 1.70 1.73 25.76
CA GLY A 160 2.71 2.70 26.16
C GLY A 160 2.05 3.91 26.82
N ALA A 161 2.61 4.38 27.94
CA ALA A 161 2.10 5.55 28.63
C ALA A 161 2.23 6.81 27.76
N TRP A 162 1.20 7.66 27.77
CA TRP A 162 1.22 8.94 27.06
C TRP A 162 1.54 10.08 28.01
N SER A 163 2.33 11.04 27.52
CA SER A 163 2.63 12.29 28.21
C SER A 163 1.90 13.44 27.54
N GLY A 164 1.33 14.35 28.34
CA GLY A 164 0.77 15.61 27.84
C GLY A 164 1.82 16.51 27.16
N ASP A 165 3.09 16.32 27.48
CA ASP A 165 4.23 17.04 26.88
C ASP A 165 4.72 16.40 25.57
N SER A 166 4.08 15.33 25.08
CA SER A 166 4.49 14.66 23.85
C SER A 166 4.45 15.63 22.67
N LYS A 167 5.56 15.68 21.93
CA LYS A 167 5.72 16.47 20.71
C LYS A 167 5.21 15.74 19.47
N THR A 168 4.78 14.48 19.60
CA THR A 168 4.27 13.70 18.47
C THR A 168 3.05 14.37 17.85
N ARG A 169 3.02 14.49 16.53
CA ARG A 169 1.86 15.02 15.81
C ARG A 169 1.76 14.44 14.41
N VAL A 170 0.55 14.46 13.87
CA VAL A 170 0.35 14.29 12.43
C VAL A 170 0.58 15.64 11.75
N ALA A 171 1.22 15.60 10.59
CA ALA A 171 1.34 16.74 9.69
C ALA A 171 0.65 16.40 8.37
N SER A 172 -0.29 17.25 7.97
CA SER A 172 -0.98 17.18 6.68
C SER A 172 -0.92 18.54 5.99
N MET A 173 -1.12 18.56 4.68
CA MET A 173 -1.21 19.78 3.89
C MET A 173 -2.41 20.63 4.35
N SER A 174 -2.37 21.93 4.07
CA SER A 174 -3.48 22.87 4.34
C SER A 174 -4.26 23.26 3.09
N GLU A 175 -3.71 22.98 1.91
CA GLU A 175 -4.26 23.26 0.59
C GLU A 175 -3.49 22.47 -0.47
N GLY A 176 -4.05 22.36 -1.68
CA GLY A 176 -3.39 21.70 -2.81
C GLY A 176 -3.30 20.17 -2.70
N ASP A 177 -4.06 19.57 -1.78
CA ASP A 177 -4.22 18.13 -1.62
C ASP A 177 -5.52 17.63 -2.29
N PHE A 178 -5.79 16.32 -2.22
CA PHE A 178 -7.00 15.75 -2.81
C PHE A 178 -8.24 16.29 -2.10
N TYR A 179 -8.23 16.33 -0.76
CA TYR A 179 -9.32 16.88 0.04
C TYR A 179 -9.72 18.30 -0.37
N GLY A 180 -8.74 19.19 -0.54
CA GLY A 180 -9.01 20.60 -0.84
C GLY A 180 -9.44 20.88 -2.28
N SER A 181 -9.31 19.91 -3.18
CA SER A 181 -9.58 20.07 -4.62
C SER A 181 -10.76 19.22 -5.11
N GLU A 182 -11.31 18.36 -4.26
CA GLU A 182 -12.35 17.41 -4.64
C GLU A 182 -13.62 18.09 -5.14
N LYS A 183 -14.18 17.50 -6.20
CA LYS A 183 -15.49 17.79 -6.75
C LYS A 183 -16.23 16.48 -6.96
N SER A 184 -17.49 16.46 -6.56
CA SER A 184 -18.35 15.28 -6.59
C SER A 184 -19.61 15.51 -7.43
N LEU A 185 -20.10 14.46 -8.08
CA LEU A 185 -21.37 14.45 -8.79
C LEU A 185 -22.07 13.10 -8.62
N THR A 186 -23.38 13.14 -8.32
CA THR A 186 -24.25 11.96 -8.44
C THR A 186 -24.91 11.94 -9.81
N ILE A 187 -24.78 10.82 -10.51
CA ILE A 187 -25.27 10.61 -11.86
C ILE A 187 -26.77 10.29 -11.83
N GLU A 188 -27.61 11.06 -12.52
CA GLU A 188 -29.06 10.80 -12.54
C GLU A 188 -29.45 9.59 -13.39
N ASN A 189 -28.87 9.49 -14.59
CA ASN A 189 -29.20 8.46 -15.58
C ASN A 189 -27.92 7.76 -16.04
N ALA A 190 -28.02 6.47 -16.37
CA ALA A 190 -26.89 5.72 -16.90
C ALA A 190 -26.29 6.43 -18.13
N THR A 191 -24.98 6.62 -18.11
CA THR A 191 -24.26 7.42 -19.11
C THR A 191 -22.83 6.90 -19.26
N GLN A 192 -21.99 7.61 -20.00
CA GLN A 192 -20.58 7.33 -20.13
C GLN A 192 -19.74 8.56 -19.81
N PHE A 193 -18.51 8.35 -19.36
CA PHE A 193 -17.51 9.40 -19.19
C PHE A 193 -16.23 9.04 -19.94
N LYS A 194 -15.45 10.06 -20.26
CA LYS A 194 -14.05 9.95 -20.72
C LYS A 194 -13.21 10.91 -19.89
N ILE A 195 -11.92 10.65 -19.79
CA ILE A 195 -10.97 11.54 -19.11
C ILE A 195 -9.94 12.00 -20.15
N GLU A 196 -9.84 13.31 -20.33
CA GLU A 196 -8.91 13.96 -21.25
C GLU A 196 -8.10 15.00 -20.47
N PHE A 197 -6.85 15.19 -20.87
CA PHE A 197 -6.01 16.29 -20.42
C PHE A 197 -5.83 17.29 -21.56
N VAL A 198 -6.19 18.54 -21.32
CA VAL A 198 -6.01 19.65 -22.26
C VAL A 198 -4.82 20.47 -21.80
N ALA A 199 -3.70 20.37 -22.51
CA ALA A 199 -2.50 21.12 -22.22
C ALA A 199 -2.70 22.63 -22.47
N ALA A 200 -1.82 23.47 -21.89
CA ALA A 200 -1.88 24.92 -22.04
C ALA A 200 -1.77 25.43 -23.50
N ASP A 201 -1.20 24.63 -24.40
CA ASP A 201 -1.12 24.90 -25.85
C ASP A 201 -2.38 24.43 -26.63
N GLY A 202 -3.36 23.86 -25.93
CA GLY A 202 -4.59 23.31 -26.50
C GLY A 202 -4.50 21.86 -26.97
N ALA A 203 -3.34 21.19 -26.83
CA ALA A 203 -3.20 19.79 -27.19
C ALA A 203 -4.04 18.91 -26.25
N VAL A 204 -4.85 18.01 -26.82
CA VAL A 204 -5.71 17.09 -26.06
C VAL A 204 -5.09 15.70 -26.04
N THR A 205 -4.89 15.16 -24.84
CA THR A 205 -4.45 13.79 -24.62
C THR A 205 -5.56 12.99 -23.95
N GLU A 206 -5.98 11.89 -24.56
CA GLU A 206 -6.88 10.95 -23.91
C GLU A 206 -6.13 10.23 -22.78
N LEU A 207 -6.61 10.37 -21.55
CA LEU A 207 -6.10 9.64 -20.38
C LEU A 207 -6.89 8.35 -20.18
N LYS A 208 -8.21 8.41 -20.44
CA LYS A 208 -9.11 7.27 -20.40
C LYS A 208 -10.22 7.43 -21.44
N GLY A 209 -10.36 6.44 -22.31
CA GLY A 209 -11.49 6.34 -23.23
C GLY A 209 -12.83 6.13 -22.51
N LEU A 210 -13.90 6.00 -23.29
CA LEU A 210 -15.27 5.89 -22.76
C LEU A 210 -15.44 4.72 -21.78
N ALA A 211 -15.99 5.02 -20.61
CA ALA A 211 -16.36 4.07 -19.57
C ALA A 211 -17.77 4.35 -19.06
N ASN A 212 -18.48 3.30 -18.65
CA ASN A 212 -19.89 3.39 -18.25
C ASN A 212 -20.05 3.90 -16.81
N LEU A 213 -21.15 4.63 -16.59
CA LEU A 213 -21.67 5.01 -15.28
C LEU A 213 -23.11 4.54 -15.15
N LYS A 214 -23.49 4.12 -13.95
CA LYS A 214 -24.87 3.73 -13.61
C LYS A 214 -25.69 4.95 -13.17
N ALA A 215 -27.01 4.84 -13.31
CA ALA A 215 -27.91 5.76 -12.62
C ALA A 215 -27.72 5.64 -11.10
N GLY A 216 -27.62 6.76 -10.41
CA GLY A 216 -27.34 6.88 -8.99
C GLY A 216 -25.87 6.69 -8.58
N GLU A 217 -24.95 6.45 -9.52
CA GLU A 217 -23.52 6.34 -9.22
C GLU A 217 -22.95 7.70 -8.79
N VAL A 218 -22.07 7.71 -7.79
CA VAL A 218 -21.32 8.89 -7.38
C VAL A 218 -19.94 8.82 -8.03
N ILE A 219 -19.52 9.91 -8.66
CA ILE A 219 -18.18 10.06 -9.22
C ILE A 219 -17.53 11.34 -8.70
N ASP A 220 -16.26 11.24 -8.38
CA ASP A 220 -15.47 12.33 -7.81
C ASP A 220 -14.19 12.54 -8.63
N CYS A 221 -13.72 13.78 -8.66
CA CYS A 221 -12.39 14.10 -9.15
C CYS A 221 -11.68 15.04 -8.16
N SER A 222 -10.39 14.79 -7.96
CA SER A 222 -9.52 15.57 -7.09
C SER A 222 -8.10 15.56 -7.65
N ALA A 223 -7.29 16.53 -7.24
CA ALA A 223 -5.92 16.68 -7.71
C ALA A 223 -4.99 17.10 -6.56
N LEU A 224 -3.90 16.35 -6.38
CA LEU A 224 -2.82 16.73 -5.48
C LEU A 224 -1.73 17.46 -6.27
N SER A 225 -1.41 18.67 -5.83
CA SER A 225 -0.34 19.49 -6.40
C SER A 225 1.01 19.03 -5.86
N LEU A 226 1.85 18.47 -6.74
CA LEU A 226 3.22 18.06 -6.37
C LEU A 226 4.08 19.24 -5.90
N SER A 227 3.87 20.46 -6.41
CA SER A 227 4.60 21.64 -5.94
C SER A 227 4.17 22.03 -4.53
N ALA A 228 2.87 22.00 -4.23
CA ALA A 228 2.34 22.25 -2.89
C ALA A 228 2.80 21.17 -1.90
N LEU A 229 2.80 19.89 -2.31
CA LEU A 229 3.32 18.78 -1.53
C LEU A 229 4.80 18.98 -1.19
N LYS A 230 5.65 19.29 -2.19
CA LYS A 230 7.09 19.49 -1.97
C LYS A 230 7.35 20.67 -1.04
N ALA A 231 6.62 21.78 -1.18
CA ALA A 231 6.71 22.92 -0.29
C ALA A 231 6.29 22.58 1.16
N PHE A 232 5.20 21.83 1.31
CA PHE A 232 4.76 21.31 2.60
C PHE A 232 5.82 20.42 3.25
N VAL A 233 6.36 19.44 2.54
CA VAL A 233 7.40 18.53 3.06
C VAL A 233 8.65 19.31 3.48
N ALA A 234 9.10 20.28 2.67
CA ALA A 234 10.25 21.12 3.00
C ALA A 234 10.05 21.89 4.31
N LYS A 235 8.85 22.46 4.52
CA LYS A 235 8.48 23.13 5.76
C LYS A 235 8.47 22.17 6.95
N GLU A 236 7.89 20.98 6.79
CA GLU A 236 7.81 20.00 7.87
C GLU A 236 9.17 19.39 8.24
N ILE A 237 10.10 19.29 7.29
CA ILE A 237 11.50 18.89 7.56
C ILE A 237 12.16 19.89 8.53
N VAL A 238 12.03 21.19 8.27
CA VAL A 238 12.58 22.24 9.15
C VAL A 238 11.91 22.20 10.51
N ALA A 239 10.57 22.20 10.56
CA ALA A 239 9.82 22.18 11.81
C ALA A 239 10.10 20.93 12.66
N THR A 240 10.28 19.77 12.03
CA THR A 240 10.61 18.51 12.72
C THR A 240 12.01 18.54 13.31
N ARG A 241 12.97 19.12 12.58
CA ARG A 241 14.34 19.30 13.07
C ARG A 241 14.36 20.23 14.28
N GLU A 242 13.66 21.36 14.21
CA GLU A 242 13.55 22.32 15.31
C GLU A 242 12.85 21.72 16.54
N ALA A 243 11.82 20.89 16.34
CA ALA A 243 11.12 20.20 17.41
C ALA A 243 11.97 19.10 18.08
N GLY A 244 12.98 18.58 17.38
CA GLY A 244 13.81 17.45 17.83
C GLY A 244 13.07 16.10 17.77
N THR A 245 12.06 15.97 16.92
CA THR A 245 11.29 14.73 16.71
C THR A 245 11.80 13.97 15.49
N LEU A 246 11.39 12.69 15.37
CA LEU A 246 11.62 11.90 14.16
C LEU A 246 10.70 12.37 13.04
N LEU A 247 11.19 12.42 11.80
CA LEU A 247 10.34 12.52 10.62
C LEU A 247 9.92 11.12 10.18
N SER A 248 8.63 10.93 9.94
CA SER A 248 8.05 9.69 9.42
C SER A 248 7.00 9.99 8.36
N ALA A 249 6.89 9.15 7.35
CA ALA A 249 5.93 9.21 6.26
C ALA A 249 5.05 7.96 6.28
N HIS A 250 3.74 8.17 6.29
CA HIS A 250 2.74 7.13 6.46
C HIS A 250 1.79 7.13 5.27
N LEU A 251 2.02 6.21 4.33
CA LEU A 251 1.27 6.08 3.08
C LEU A 251 0.76 4.64 2.90
N LYS A 252 0.14 4.34 1.76
CA LYS A 252 -0.39 3.01 1.44
C LYS A 252 0.06 2.53 0.06
N ALA A 253 1.35 2.68 -0.23
CA ALA A 253 1.97 2.47 -1.55
C ALA A 253 1.61 1.15 -2.27
N THR A 254 1.49 0.02 -1.55
CA THR A 254 1.13 -1.28 -2.18
C THR A 254 -0.30 -1.32 -2.70
N MET A 255 -1.22 -0.64 -2.02
CA MET A 255 -2.63 -0.60 -2.43
C MET A 255 -2.87 0.56 -3.38
N MET A 256 -2.47 1.77 -2.98
CA MET A 256 -2.57 2.98 -3.78
C MET A 256 -1.41 3.07 -4.76
N LYS A 257 -1.30 2.03 -5.60
CA LYS A 257 -0.13 1.70 -6.44
C LYS A 257 0.27 2.74 -7.49
N VAL A 258 -0.52 3.80 -7.66
CA VAL A 258 -0.24 4.89 -8.60
C VAL A 258 0.08 6.18 -7.84
N SER A 259 -0.83 6.66 -6.99
CA SER A 259 -0.68 7.93 -6.27
C SER A 259 0.45 7.90 -5.24
N ASP A 260 0.44 6.90 -4.35
CA ASP A 260 1.25 6.93 -3.15
C ASP A 260 2.75 6.74 -3.41
N PRO A 261 3.19 5.91 -4.38
CA PRO A 261 4.59 5.90 -4.81
C PRO A 261 5.08 7.28 -5.30
N LEU A 262 4.24 8.03 -6.03
CA LEU A 262 4.60 9.38 -6.49
C LEU A 262 4.72 10.37 -5.32
N ILE A 263 3.80 10.29 -4.36
CA ILE A 263 3.84 11.11 -3.14
C ILE A 263 5.10 10.76 -2.32
N PHE A 264 5.40 9.46 -2.18
CA PHE A 264 6.59 8.99 -1.49
C PHE A 264 7.87 9.48 -2.16
N GLY A 265 7.96 9.36 -3.49
CA GLY A 265 9.11 9.86 -4.26
C GLY A 265 9.32 11.36 -4.07
N ALA A 266 8.24 12.15 -4.05
CA ALA A 266 8.35 13.58 -3.75
C ALA A 266 8.88 13.87 -2.33
N ILE A 267 8.53 13.05 -1.33
CA ILE A 267 9.09 13.17 0.03
C ILE A 267 10.59 12.85 0.03
N VAL A 268 11.01 11.76 -0.64
CA VAL A 268 12.42 11.36 -0.78
C VAL A 268 13.23 12.46 -1.47
N GLU A 269 12.74 12.97 -2.60
CA GLU A 269 13.40 14.04 -3.36
C GLU A 269 13.61 15.30 -2.53
N VAL A 270 12.64 15.68 -1.70
CA VAL A 270 12.76 16.89 -0.87
C VAL A 270 13.70 16.66 0.31
N TYR A 271 13.66 15.49 0.96
CA TYR A 271 14.58 15.18 2.06
C TYR A 271 16.04 15.15 1.59
N PHE A 272 16.30 14.63 0.39
CA PHE A 272 17.63 14.49 -0.19
C PHE A 272 17.91 15.49 -1.32
N ALA A 273 17.27 16.66 -1.32
CA ALA A 273 17.26 17.59 -2.44
C ALA A 273 18.68 17.94 -2.96
N ASP A 274 19.61 18.22 -2.05
CA ASP A 274 20.99 18.57 -2.38
C ASP A 274 21.73 17.41 -3.06
N VAL A 275 21.49 16.16 -2.62
CA VAL A 275 22.09 14.95 -3.20
C VAL A 275 21.53 14.71 -4.60
N PHE A 276 20.21 14.80 -4.77
CA PHE A 276 19.57 14.65 -6.08
C PHE A 276 19.99 15.75 -7.07
N ALA A 277 20.20 16.97 -6.60
CA ALA A 277 20.72 18.06 -7.42
C ALA A 277 22.18 17.79 -7.85
N LYS A 278 23.04 17.37 -6.90
CA LYS A 278 24.46 17.10 -7.18
C LYS A 278 24.68 15.94 -8.15
N TYR A 279 23.85 14.89 -8.06
CA TYR A 279 24.00 13.66 -8.87
C TYR A 279 22.94 13.50 -9.97
N ALA A 280 22.27 14.57 -10.37
CA ALA A 280 21.14 14.52 -11.31
C ALA A 280 21.44 13.76 -12.61
N ASP A 281 22.61 13.97 -13.22
CA ASP A 281 22.99 13.29 -14.46
C ASP A 281 23.28 11.80 -14.25
N LEU A 282 23.94 11.45 -13.14
CA LEU A 282 24.22 10.06 -12.78
C LEU A 282 22.91 9.30 -12.51
N PHE A 283 22.00 9.88 -11.73
CA PHE A 283 20.73 9.26 -11.41
C PHE A 283 19.84 9.09 -12.66
N ARG A 284 19.91 10.03 -13.61
CA ARG A 284 19.26 9.88 -14.92
C ARG A 284 19.86 8.74 -15.74
N GLU A 285 21.19 8.65 -15.81
CA GLU A 285 21.90 7.57 -16.52
C GLU A 285 21.55 6.19 -15.94
N LEU A 286 21.51 6.08 -14.61
CA LEU A 286 21.21 4.84 -13.90
C LEU A 286 19.70 4.51 -13.84
N ASN A 287 18.85 5.41 -14.34
CA ASN A 287 17.39 5.31 -14.27
C ASN A 287 16.90 5.07 -12.82
N VAL A 288 17.39 5.89 -11.89
CA VAL A 288 16.92 5.90 -10.49
C VAL A 288 15.47 6.36 -10.45
N ASP A 289 14.64 5.64 -9.72
CA ASP A 289 13.21 5.92 -9.52
C ASP A 289 12.91 6.13 -8.03
N THR A 290 12.72 7.40 -7.66
CA THR A 290 12.43 7.81 -6.28
C THR A 290 11.08 7.30 -5.77
N SER A 291 10.17 6.92 -6.68
CA SER A 291 8.90 6.30 -6.29
C SER A 291 9.08 4.89 -5.72
N ASN A 292 10.24 4.26 -5.93
CA ASN A 292 10.66 3.00 -5.31
C ASN A 292 11.50 3.22 -4.02
N GLY A 293 11.73 4.47 -3.63
CA GLY A 293 12.44 4.85 -2.40
C GLY A 293 13.96 4.80 -2.49
N LEU A 294 14.61 5.07 -1.36
CA LEU A 294 16.07 5.12 -1.27
C LEU A 294 16.75 3.77 -1.55
N GLY A 295 16.02 2.66 -1.35
CA GLY A 295 16.48 1.33 -1.71
C GLY A 295 16.80 1.19 -3.21
N ASP A 296 16.02 1.85 -4.08
CA ASP A 296 16.31 1.87 -5.52
C ASP A 296 17.61 2.62 -5.82
N VAL A 297 17.83 3.78 -5.16
CA VAL A 297 19.09 4.54 -5.29
C VAL A 297 20.28 3.64 -4.96
N TYR A 298 20.27 2.99 -3.79
CA TYR A 298 21.36 2.09 -3.38
C TYR A 298 21.54 0.91 -4.35
N ALA A 299 20.46 0.32 -4.83
CA ALA A 299 20.53 -0.78 -5.79
C ALA A 299 21.14 -0.35 -7.14
N LYS A 300 20.78 0.84 -7.64
CA LYS A 300 21.25 1.36 -8.94
C LYS A 300 22.69 1.85 -8.90
N ILE A 301 23.16 2.38 -7.77
CA ILE A 301 24.57 2.82 -7.64
C ILE A 301 25.53 1.68 -7.30
N ALA A 302 25.03 0.49 -6.95
CA ALA A 302 25.87 -0.64 -6.57
C ALA A 302 26.87 -1.01 -7.69
N GLY A 303 28.17 -1.03 -7.37
CA GLY A 303 29.26 -1.28 -8.31
C GLY A 303 29.63 -0.09 -9.20
N ASN A 304 28.96 1.06 -9.06
CA ASN A 304 29.32 2.29 -9.78
C ASN A 304 30.57 2.94 -9.13
N ALA A 305 31.42 3.58 -9.95
CA ALA A 305 32.61 4.27 -9.46
C ALA A 305 32.31 5.40 -8.45
N LYS A 306 31.12 6.00 -8.51
CA LYS A 306 30.66 7.05 -7.58
C LYS A 306 29.90 6.52 -6.37
N GLN A 307 29.74 5.21 -6.20
CA GLN A 307 28.93 4.61 -5.13
C GLN A 307 29.28 5.19 -3.75
N ALA A 308 30.54 5.09 -3.32
CA ALA A 308 30.97 5.54 -2.00
C ALA A 308 30.78 7.04 -1.78
N GLU A 309 30.89 7.85 -2.84
CA GLU A 309 30.67 9.30 -2.78
C GLU A 309 29.19 9.61 -2.54
N VAL A 310 28.29 8.97 -3.31
CA VAL A 310 26.84 9.13 -3.17
C VAL A 310 26.37 8.65 -1.79
N GLU A 311 26.86 7.50 -1.32
CA GLU A 311 26.52 6.97 0.00
C GLU A 311 26.94 7.91 1.13
N ALA A 312 28.13 8.52 1.02
CA ALA A 312 28.61 9.50 2.00
C ALA A 312 27.74 10.77 2.03
N ASP A 313 27.33 11.27 0.88
CA ASP A 313 26.46 12.44 0.78
C ASP A 313 25.03 12.16 1.29
N LEU A 314 24.49 10.96 1.04
CA LEU A 314 23.23 10.51 1.63
C LEU A 314 23.31 10.45 3.16
N ALA A 315 24.40 9.89 3.70
CA ALA A 315 24.63 9.85 5.14
C ALA A 315 24.77 11.26 5.74
N ALA A 316 25.45 12.18 5.04
CA ALA A 316 25.57 13.57 5.44
C ALA A 316 24.21 14.29 5.42
N ALA A 317 23.37 14.05 4.42
CA ALA A 317 22.01 14.58 4.37
C ALA A 317 21.17 14.12 5.56
N ILE A 318 21.23 12.83 5.93
CA ILE A 318 20.55 12.30 7.13
C ILE A 318 21.09 12.93 8.41
N ALA A 319 22.42 13.11 8.52
CA ALA A 319 23.03 13.73 9.69
C ALA A 319 22.68 15.22 9.84
N ASN A 320 22.46 15.91 8.73
CA ASN A 320 22.14 17.34 8.70
C ASN A 320 20.62 17.62 8.75
N GLY A 321 19.78 16.66 8.36
CA GLY A 321 18.32 16.72 8.42
C GLY A 321 17.74 16.36 9.78
N PRO A 322 16.39 16.36 9.93
CA PRO A 322 15.75 15.70 11.06
C PRO A 322 16.01 14.20 11.00
N ALA A 323 16.18 13.57 12.18
CA ALA A 323 16.33 12.13 12.25
C ALA A 323 15.09 11.42 11.65
N LEU A 324 15.32 10.34 10.91
CA LEU A 324 14.24 9.55 10.30
C LEU A 324 13.80 8.45 11.25
N ALA A 325 12.50 8.13 11.22
CA ALA A 325 12.02 6.89 11.80
C ALA A 325 12.65 5.67 11.10
N MET A 326 12.96 4.64 11.87
CA MET A 326 13.61 3.42 11.40
C MET A 326 12.61 2.28 11.24
N VAL A 327 12.75 1.54 10.14
CA VAL A 327 12.11 0.23 9.95
C VAL A 327 12.98 -0.85 10.59
N ASN A 328 14.30 -0.75 10.41
CA ASN A 328 15.28 -1.62 11.05
C ASN A 328 16.56 -0.82 11.35
N SER A 329 16.74 -0.43 12.61
CA SER A 329 17.88 0.38 13.05
C SER A 329 19.22 -0.35 12.89
N ASP A 330 19.27 -1.66 13.16
CA ASP A 330 20.50 -2.46 13.09
C ASP A 330 21.05 -2.57 11.67
N LYS A 331 20.16 -2.48 10.68
CA LYS A 331 20.50 -2.52 9.25
C LYS A 331 20.52 -1.14 8.60
N GLY A 332 20.29 -0.07 9.36
CA GLY A 332 20.20 1.29 8.81
C GLY A 332 18.99 1.53 7.90
N ILE A 333 17.97 0.67 7.92
CA ILE A 333 16.78 0.80 7.07
C ILE A 333 15.85 1.84 7.68
N THR A 334 15.77 2.99 7.03
CA THR A 334 14.89 4.11 7.39
C THR A 334 13.50 3.94 6.76
N ASN A 335 12.54 4.71 7.26
CA ASN A 335 11.20 4.84 6.68
C ASN A 335 11.19 5.32 5.20
N LEU A 336 12.29 5.92 4.71
CA LEU A 336 12.41 6.35 3.31
C LEU A 336 13.06 5.30 2.38
N HIS A 337 13.42 4.11 2.89
CA HIS A 337 14.05 3.08 2.08
C HIS A 337 13.11 2.42 1.09
N VAL A 338 11.95 1.93 1.56
CA VAL A 338 10.98 1.20 0.72
C VAL A 338 9.58 1.76 0.99
N PRO A 339 8.84 2.20 -0.05
CA PRO A 339 7.52 2.82 0.10
C PRO A 339 6.48 1.95 0.82
N SER A 340 6.62 0.63 0.76
CA SER A 340 5.70 -0.34 1.35
C SER A 340 6.03 -0.77 2.78
N ASP A 341 7.17 -0.35 3.34
CA ASP A 341 7.58 -0.80 4.69
C ASP A 341 6.71 -0.19 5.80
N VAL A 342 6.29 1.06 5.63
CA VAL A 342 5.50 1.80 6.62
C VAL A 342 4.12 2.13 6.05
N ILE A 343 3.17 1.23 6.33
CA ILE A 343 1.81 1.29 5.82
C ILE A 343 0.92 2.01 6.84
N VAL A 344 0.24 3.09 6.46
CA VAL A 344 -0.45 4.02 7.37
C VAL A 344 -1.42 3.35 8.35
N ASP A 345 -2.23 2.39 7.89
CA ASP A 345 -3.24 1.72 8.73
C ASP A 345 -2.67 0.72 9.72
N ALA A 346 -1.41 0.31 9.56
CA ALA A 346 -0.69 -0.52 10.53
C ALA A 346 0.26 0.31 11.41
N SER A 347 1.00 1.22 10.78
CA SER A 347 2.04 2.03 11.41
C SER A 347 1.48 3.08 12.36
N MET A 348 0.38 3.76 12.00
CA MET A 348 -0.21 4.78 12.88
C MET A 348 -0.78 4.17 14.17
N PRO A 349 -1.59 3.09 14.16
CA PRO A 349 -2.00 2.45 15.41
C PRO A 349 -0.83 1.89 16.24
N ALA A 350 0.22 1.36 15.59
CA ALA A 350 1.40 0.87 16.29
C ALA A 350 2.17 1.99 17.01
N MET A 351 2.36 3.14 16.34
CA MET A 351 2.96 4.34 16.92
C MET A 351 2.09 4.88 18.07
N ILE A 352 0.77 5.00 17.87
CA ILE A 352 -0.16 5.49 18.90
C ILE A 352 -0.13 4.59 20.14
N ARG A 353 -0.14 3.26 19.95
CA ARG A 353 -0.04 2.29 21.05
C ARG A 353 1.29 2.40 21.80
N THR A 354 2.36 2.80 21.13
CA THR A 354 3.72 2.87 21.68
C THR A 354 4.03 4.29 22.13
N SER A 355 3.18 4.86 22.99
CA SER A 355 3.37 6.21 23.56
C SER A 355 3.41 7.35 22.53
N GLY A 356 2.94 7.14 21.31
CA GLY A 356 3.09 8.11 20.23
C GLY A 356 4.48 8.10 19.59
N GLN A 357 5.27 7.04 19.77
CA GLN A 357 6.69 7.04 19.41
C GLN A 357 7.02 6.03 18.31
N MET A 358 8.08 6.33 17.58
CA MET A 358 8.72 5.43 16.62
C MET A 358 10.19 5.21 17.00
N TRP A 359 10.89 4.35 16.27
CA TRP A 359 12.27 3.97 16.57
C TRP A 359 13.26 4.88 15.86
N ASN A 360 14.25 5.38 16.60
CA ASN A 360 15.36 6.16 16.06
C ASN A 360 16.54 5.27 15.64
N LYS A 361 17.63 5.87 15.15
CA LYS A 361 18.82 5.14 14.66
C LYS A 361 19.51 4.28 15.73
N GLU A 362 19.36 4.63 17.01
CA GLU A 362 19.88 3.85 18.15
C GLU A 362 18.91 2.73 18.60
N GLY A 363 17.79 2.52 17.90
CA GLY A 363 16.78 1.53 18.29
C GLY A 363 16.01 1.94 19.55
N LYS A 364 15.92 3.24 19.84
CA LYS A 364 15.16 3.79 20.99
C LYS A 364 13.88 4.46 20.52
N SER A 365 12.87 4.44 21.37
CA SER A 365 11.61 5.13 21.09
C SER A 365 11.78 6.65 21.20
N GLN A 366 11.17 7.39 20.27
CA GLN A 366 11.23 8.85 20.21
C GLN A 366 9.94 9.40 19.56
N ASP A 367 9.52 10.58 20.01
CA ASP A 367 8.39 11.31 19.45
C ASP A 367 8.60 11.61 17.96
N THR A 368 7.51 11.69 17.19
CA THR A 368 7.57 11.80 15.73
C THR A 368 6.60 12.82 15.13
N THR A 369 7.03 13.50 14.08
CA THR A 369 6.15 14.17 13.12
C THR A 369 5.77 13.16 12.03
N ALA A 370 4.53 12.68 12.09
CA ALA A 370 3.95 11.72 11.15
C ALA A 370 3.32 12.43 9.94
N LEU A 371 4.02 12.45 8.81
CA LEU A 371 3.53 12.99 7.54
C LEU A 371 2.42 12.09 6.99
N ILE A 372 1.21 12.64 6.92
CA ILE A 372 0.07 12.12 6.15
C ILE A 372 -0.39 13.28 5.27
N PRO A 373 0.14 13.42 4.04
CA PRO A 373 0.01 14.67 3.29
C PRO A 373 -1.43 15.09 3.02
N ASP A 374 -2.30 14.17 2.63
CA ASP A 374 -3.70 14.48 2.33
C ASP A 374 -4.58 14.53 3.59
N ARG A 375 -5.51 15.49 3.62
CA ARG A 375 -6.36 15.74 4.79
C ARG A 375 -7.55 14.78 4.95
N CYS A 376 -7.96 14.01 3.94
CA CYS A 376 -9.18 13.19 4.01
C CYS A 376 -9.24 12.31 5.26
N TYR A 377 -8.10 11.72 5.64
CA TYR A 377 -8.03 10.77 6.76
C TYR A 377 -7.06 11.18 7.88
N ALA A 378 -6.21 12.18 7.67
CA ALA A 378 -5.20 12.61 8.64
C ALA A 378 -5.82 13.02 9.99
N GLY A 379 -6.95 13.73 9.96
CA GLY A 379 -7.62 14.25 11.16
C GLY A 379 -8.07 13.18 12.15
N VAL A 380 -8.36 11.95 11.70
CA VAL A 380 -8.74 10.83 12.59
C VAL A 380 -7.59 10.45 13.52
N TYR A 381 -6.37 10.42 12.98
CA TYR A 381 -5.18 10.12 13.76
C TYR A 381 -4.79 11.29 14.66
N THR A 382 -4.91 12.53 14.18
CA THR A 382 -4.70 13.74 15.00
C THR A 382 -5.59 13.71 16.23
N ALA A 383 -6.90 13.48 16.06
CA ALA A 383 -7.85 13.43 17.17
C ALA A 383 -7.50 12.33 18.19
N THR A 384 -7.04 11.17 17.72
CA THR A 384 -6.63 10.06 18.61
C THR A 384 -5.36 10.40 19.39
N ILE A 385 -4.38 11.04 18.75
CA ILE A 385 -3.14 11.47 19.40
C ILE A 385 -3.42 12.55 20.45
N ASP A 386 -4.26 13.54 20.11
CA ASP A 386 -4.61 14.62 21.01
C ASP A 386 -5.39 14.10 22.22
N ASP A 387 -6.31 13.14 22.03
CA ASP A 387 -7.00 12.45 23.12
C ASP A 387 -6.02 11.72 24.04
N CYS A 388 -5.10 10.94 23.49
CA CYS A 388 -4.11 10.22 24.29
C CYS A 388 -3.17 11.16 25.06
N LYS A 389 -2.81 12.33 24.50
CA LYS A 389 -2.04 13.35 25.23
C LYS A 389 -2.82 13.94 26.40
N ALA A 390 -4.11 14.20 26.21
CA ALA A 390 -4.97 14.80 27.22
C ALA A 390 -5.38 13.80 28.33
N ASN A 391 -5.66 12.56 27.95
CA ASN A 391 -6.34 11.57 28.79
C ASN A 391 -5.46 10.35 29.14
N GLY A 392 -4.24 10.27 28.59
CA GLY A 392 -3.37 9.11 28.75
C GLY A 392 -3.71 7.98 27.77
N ALA A 393 -3.01 6.85 27.93
CA ALA A 393 -3.22 5.68 27.07
C ALA A 393 -4.58 5.01 27.32
N PHE A 394 -5.16 4.39 26.29
CA PHE A 394 -6.38 3.58 26.45
C PHE A 394 -6.18 2.42 27.43
N ASP A 395 -7.17 2.20 28.29
CA ASP A 395 -7.23 1.03 29.18
C ASP A 395 -7.97 -0.13 28.53
N VAL A 396 -7.21 -1.17 28.16
CA VAL A 396 -7.73 -2.39 27.50
C VAL A 396 -8.83 -3.09 28.31
N THR A 397 -8.76 -3.02 29.64
CA THR A 397 -9.65 -3.74 30.55
C THR A 397 -11.05 -3.13 30.63
N THR A 398 -11.14 -1.81 30.44
CA THR A 398 -12.39 -1.04 30.61
C THR A 398 -12.92 -0.47 29.30
N MET A 399 -12.05 -0.16 28.32
CA MET A 399 -12.46 0.49 27.07
C MET A 399 -13.56 -0.30 26.34
N GLY A 400 -14.41 0.42 25.63
CA GLY A 400 -15.46 -0.14 24.79
C GLY A 400 -14.93 -0.90 23.56
N SER A 401 -15.75 -0.97 22.52
CA SER A 401 -15.38 -1.53 21.22
C SER A 401 -16.01 -0.67 20.14
N VAL A 402 -15.28 -0.42 19.05
CA VAL A 402 -15.77 0.32 17.88
C VAL A 402 -15.79 -0.66 16.69
N PRO A 403 -16.95 -1.27 16.37
CA PRO A 403 -17.15 -2.01 15.13
C PRO A 403 -17.07 -1.10 13.90
N ASN A 404 -16.87 -1.68 12.73
CA ASN A 404 -16.88 -0.97 11.46
C ASN A 404 -17.83 -1.65 10.47
N VAL A 405 -18.75 -0.86 9.92
CA VAL A 405 -19.52 -1.19 8.72
C VAL A 405 -18.92 -0.35 7.59
N GLY A 406 -18.18 -0.99 6.70
CA GLY A 406 -17.39 -0.31 5.67
C GLY A 406 -18.00 -0.46 4.28
N LEU A 407 -18.16 0.65 3.57
CA LEU A 407 -18.45 0.66 2.14
C LEU A 407 -17.22 0.16 1.38
N MET A 408 -17.37 -0.92 0.60
CA MET A 408 -16.25 -1.44 -0.20
C MET A 408 -16.66 -2.28 -1.41
N ALA A 409 -17.95 -2.59 -1.55
CA ALA A 409 -18.46 -3.42 -2.65
C ALA A 409 -18.05 -2.82 -4.01
N GLN A 410 -17.75 -3.67 -4.98
CA GLN A 410 -17.45 -3.26 -6.37
C GLN A 410 -16.28 -2.27 -6.48
N LYS A 411 -15.29 -2.34 -5.58
CA LYS A 411 -14.14 -1.43 -5.53
C LYS A 411 -14.56 0.03 -5.32
N ALA A 412 -15.46 0.25 -4.37
CA ALA A 412 -15.92 1.59 -4.02
C ALA A 412 -14.76 2.57 -3.76
N GLU A 413 -14.97 3.82 -4.15
CA GLU A 413 -14.12 4.98 -3.83
C GLU A 413 -12.66 4.78 -4.32
N GLU A 414 -11.66 5.11 -3.50
CA GLU A 414 -10.25 5.13 -3.92
C GLU A 414 -9.70 3.74 -4.26
N TYR A 415 -10.30 2.64 -3.77
CA TYR A 415 -9.89 1.29 -4.16
C TYR A 415 -10.22 0.97 -5.62
N GLY A 416 -11.14 1.73 -6.21
CA GLY A 416 -11.47 1.67 -7.62
C GLY A 416 -10.70 2.67 -8.48
N SER A 417 -9.90 3.57 -7.91
CA SER A 417 -9.37 4.74 -8.64
C SER A 417 -8.12 4.46 -9.48
N HIS A 418 -7.45 3.32 -9.30
CA HIS A 418 -6.11 3.08 -9.87
C HIS A 418 -6.00 3.23 -11.40
N ASP A 419 -7.04 2.84 -12.15
CA ASP A 419 -7.11 2.97 -13.62
C ASP A 419 -7.68 4.33 -14.08
N LYS A 420 -7.79 5.27 -13.13
CA LYS A 420 -8.29 6.64 -13.27
C LYS A 420 -7.37 7.65 -12.55
N THR A 421 -6.21 7.21 -12.08
CA THR A 421 -5.19 8.08 -11.47
C THR A 421 -4.09 8.35 -12.49
N PHE A 422 -3.78 9.62 -12.73
CA PHE A 422 -2.80 10.04 -13.73
C PHE A 422 -1.89 11.13 -13.18
N GLN A 423 -0.62 11.10 -13.58
CA GLN A 423 0.30 12.20 -13.33
C GLN A 423 0.28 13.16 -14.52
N ALA A 424 -0.11 14.41 -14.29
CA ALA A 424 -0.04 15.46 -15.31
C ALA A 424 1.42 15.70 -15.71
N LYS A 425 1.69 15.70 -17.03
CA LYS A 425 3.05 15.90 -17.59
C LYS A 425 3.37 17.35 -17.94
N ALA A 426 2.35 18.21 -17.95
CA ALA A 426 2.44 19.62 -18.28
C ALA A 426 1.35 20.40 -17.52
N SER A 427 1.37 21.73 -17.62
CA SER A 427 0.27 22.59 -17.17
C SER A 427 -0.92 22.45 -18.12
N GLY A 428 -2.14 22.40 -17.57
CA GLY A 428 -3.37 22.19 -18.33
C GLY A 428 -4.56 21.91 -17.41
N THR A 429 -5.65 21.40 -17.99
CA THR A 429 -6.89 21.01 -17.28
C THR A 429 -7.32 19.61 -17.62
#